data_AF-A0A838KL07-F1
#
_entry.id   AF-A0A838KL07-F1
#
_cell.length_a   1.000
_cell.length_b   1.000
_cell.length_c   1.000
_cell.angle_alpha   90.00
_cell.angle_beta   90.00
_cell.angle_gamma   90.00
#
_symmetry.space_group_name_H-M   'P 1'
#
loop_
_entity.id
_entity.type
_entity.pdbx_description
1 polymer ?
#
loop_
_entity_poly.entity_id
_entity_poly.type
_entity_poly.pdbx_seq_one_letter_code
_entity_poly.pdbx_strand_id
1 'polypeptide(L)'
;MPATAPRRDATVPGHQDQTLGALFTTASRDLSALVRNEIELAKAELRVDVKNGAKGGAMFGVAGFLGVVAFILLSIALAYGFVALGLHPGLAFLVVAVLYLIVAGVLAMVGKKAVSKVGPPERTIRTSKETAAFLKSPRSDAPTPTR
;
A
#
# COMPACT_ATOMS: atom_id res chain seq x y z
N MET A 1 44.13 48.78 60.59
CA MET A 1 44.45 47.42 60.10
C MET A 1 43.14 46.66 59.85
N PRO A 2 43.12 45.75 58.87
CA PRO A 2 42.10 45.57 57.81
C PRO A 2 40.93 44.64 58.24
N ALA A 3 39.81 44.46 57.54
CA ALA A 3 39.72 43.97 56.17
C ALA A 3 38.34 44.20 55.51
N THR A 4 38.39 44.81 54.33
CA THR A 4 37.36 44.76 53.30
C THR A 4 37.30 43.35 52.72
N ALA A 5 36.12 42.71 52.81
CA ALA A 5 35.87 41.42 52.16
C ALA A 5 35.93 41.57 50.62
N PRO A 6 36.50 40.60 49.89
CA PRO A 6 36.54 40.66 48.44
C PRO A 6 35.12 40.46 47.90
N ARG A 7 34.64 41.44 47.13
CA ARG A 7 33.46 41.27 46.28
C ARG A 7 33.77 40.12 45.33
N ARG A 8 33.06 38.99 45.50
CA ARG A 8 33.08 37.92 44.50
C ARG A 8 32.42 38.48 43.27
N ASP A 9 33.24 38.83 42.30
CA ASP A 9 32.81 39.01 40.92
C ASP A 9 32.27 37.66 40.48
N ALA A 10 30.96 37.50 40.54
CA ALA A 10 30.28 36.47 39.78
C ALA A 10 30.49 36.84 38.32
N THR A 11 31.58 36.33 37.74
CA THR A 11 31.70 36.14 36.31
C THR A 11 30.56 35.20 35.92
N VAL A 12 29.41 35.79 35.64
CA VAL A 12 28.37 35.19 34.81
C VAL A 12 29.12 34.76 33.55
N PRO A 13 29.28 33.45 33.28
CA PRO A 13 29.89 33.00 32.03
C PRO A 13 29.10 33.69 30.93
N GLY A 14 29.80 34.45 30.08
CA GLY A 14 29.20 35.46 29.23
C GLY A 14 27.91 34.97 28.59
N HIS A 15 26.87 35.82 28.63
CA HIS A 15 25.91 35.90 27.54
C HIS A 15 26.71 36.24 26.28
N GLN A 16 27.42 35.25 25.73
CA GLN A 16 27.82 35.28 24.35
C GLN A 16 26.50 35.19 23.61
N ASP A 17 26.17 36.28 22.93
CA ASP A 17 25.14 36.34 21.93
C ASP A 17 25.03 34.98 21.25
N GLN A 18 23.91 34.28 21.42
CA GLN A 18 23.62 33.17 20.53
C GLN A 18 23.59 33.78 19.14
N THR A 19 24.71 33.65 18.44
CA THR A 19 24.89 34.27 17.13
C THR A 19 23.72 33.80 16.26
N LEU A 20 23.20 34.67 15.40
CA LEU A 20 22.11 34.29 14.48
C LEU A 20 22.46 33.00 13.70
N GLY A 21 23.75 32.74 13.47
CA GLY A 21 24.27 31.50 12.93
C GLY A 21 24.07 30.27 13.82
N ALA A 22 24.24 30.39 15.14
CA ALA A 22 23.95 29.31 16.09
C ALA A 22 22.46 28.96 16.13
N LEU A 23 21.56 29.95 16.11
CA LEU A 23 20.10 29.73 16.08
C LEU A 23 19.65 29.06 14.78
N PHE A 24 20.18 29.52 13.63
CA PHE A 24 19.88 28.91 12.34
C PHE A 24 20.41 27.48 12.23
N THR A 25 21.59 27.21 12.80
CA THR A 25 22.18 25.87 12.84
C THR A 25 21.33 24.92 13.68
N THR A 26 20.87 25.37 14.85
CA THR A 26 19.98 24.58 15.72
C THR A 26 18.63 24.32 15.05
N ALA A 27 17.98 25.35 14.48
CA ALA A 27 16.70 25.19 13.78
C ALA A 27 16.81 24.26 12.55
N SER A 28 17.91 24.37 11.79
CA SER A 28 18.19 23.47 10.64
C SER A 28 18.39 22.02 11.10
N ARG A 29 19.01 21.83 12.27
CA ARG A 29 19.23 20.52 12.87
C ARG A 29 17.92 19.89 13.37
N ASP A 30 17.06 20.69 13.99
CA ASP A 30 15.76 20.24 14.49
C ASP A 30 14.81 19.88 13.34
N LEU A 31 14.79 20.69 12.27
CA LEU A 31 14.04 20.35 11.05
C LEU A 31 14.56 19.06 10.40
N SER A 32 15.89 18.90 10.34
CA SER A 32 16.49 17.66 9.84
C SER A 32 16.12 16.45 10.70
N ALA A 33 16.02 16.62 12.02
CA ALA A 33 15.57 15.58 12.94
C ALA A 33 14.08 15.24 12.73
N LEU A 34 13.21 16.23 12.57
CA LEU A 34 11.79 16.02 12.27
C LEU A 34 11.59 15.23 10.97
N VAL A 35 12.25 15.64 9.88
CA VAL A 35 12.18 14.93 8.59
C VAL A 35 12.69 13.50 8.72
N ARG A 36 13.79 13.29 9.46
CA ARG A 36 14.31 11.94 9.71
C ARG A 36 13.30 11.08 10.46
N ASN A 37 12.69 11.62 11.52
CA ASN A 37 11.71 10.92 12.33
C ASN A 37 10.47 10.52 11.52
N GLU A 38 9.98 11.40 10.65
CA GLU A 38 8.83 11.11 9.78
C GLU A 38 9.14 9.97 8.80
N ILE A 39 10.36 9.97 8.25
CA ILE A 39 10.83 8.87 7.38
C ILE A 39 10.96 7.56 8.17
N GLU A 40 11.44 7.62 9.41
CA GLU A 40 11.56 6.43 10.27
C GLU A 40 10.19 5.87 10.65
N LEU A 41 9.23 6.74 10.95
CA LEU A 41 7.85 6.34 11.21
C LEU A 41 7.20 5.71 9.98
N ALA A 42 7.28 6.37 8.82
CA ALA A 42 6.76 5.82 7.56
C ALA A 42 7.42 4.47 7.20
N LYS A 43 8.72 4.33 7.46
CA LYS A 43 9.42 3.04 7.30
C LYS A 43 8.92 1.99 8.29
N ALA A 44 8.61 2.36 9.52
CA ALA A 44 8.09 1.44 10.53
C ALA A 44 6.70 0.94 10.14
N GLU A 45 5.80 1.85 9.74
CA GLU A 45 4.45 1.52 9.27
C GLU A 45 4.50 0.64 8.02
N LEU A 46 5.31 1.02 7.01
CA LEU A 46 5.51 0.21 5.81
C LEU A 46 6.04 -1.20 6.12
N ARG A 47 6.95 -1.35 7.08
CA ARG A 47 7.45 -2.68 7.49
C ARG A 47 6.35 -3.54 8.09
N VAL A 48 5.47 -2.97 8.90
CA VAL A 48 4.32 -3.67 9.48
C VAL A 48 3.36 -4.09 8.37
N ASP A 49 3.04 -3.19 7.44
CA ASP A 49 2.17 -3.47 6.30
C ASP A 49 2.74 -4.55 5.39
N VAL A 50 4.02 -4.47 5.03
CA VAL A 50 4.70 -5.48 4.22
C VAL A 50 4.71 -6.82 4.94
N LYS A 51 4.98 -6.86 6.25
CA LYS A 51 4.98 -8.11 7.02
C LYS A 51 3.58 -8.73 7.08
N ASN A 52 2.55 -7.93 7.32
CA ASN A 52 1.17 -8.38 7.36
C ASN A 52 0.69 -8.84 5.98
N GLY A 53 1.01 -8.07 4.93
CA GLY A 53 0.75 -8.41 3.55
C GLY A 53 1.47 -9.69 3.12
N ALA A 54 2.73 -9.87 3.50
CA ALA A 54 3.49 -11.08 3.20
C ALA A 54 2.93 -12.30 3.92
N LYS A 55 2.58 -12.18 5.22
CA LYS A 55 1.94 -13.27 5.98
C LYS A 55 0.59 -13.62 5.37
N GLY A 56 -0.25 -12.63 5.09
CA GLY A 56 -1.55 -12.83 4.45
C GLY A 56 -1.40 -13.49 3.08
N GLY A 57 -0.49 -12.98 2.25
CA GLY A 57 -0.17 -13.53 0.93
C GLY A 57 0.33 -14.98 0.99
N ALA A 58 1.20 -15.31 1.95
CA ALA A 58 1.67 -16.68 2.16
C ALA A 58 0.53 -17.61 2.60
N MET A 59 -0.30 -17.17 3.56
CA MET A 59 -1.46 -17.95 4.01
C MET A 59 -2.46 -18.20 2.88
N PHE A 60 -2.80 -17.16 2.10
CA PHE A 60 -3.66 -17.31 0.93
C PHE A 60 -3.02 -18.15 -0.17
N GLY A 61 -1.70 -18.08 -0.36
CA GLY A 61 -0.97 -18.92 -1.29
C GLY A 61 -1.08 -20.40 -0.93
N VAL A 62 -0.83 -20.75 0.34
CA VAL A 62 -0.97 -22.13 0.84
C VAL A 62 -2.43 -22.58 0.79
N ALA A 63 -3.37 -21.74 1.23
CA ALA A 63 -4.80 -22.06 1.18
C ALA A 63 -5.28 -22.28 -0.26
N GLY A 64 -4.83 -21.46 -1.21
CA GLY A 64 -5.14 -21.62 -2.63
C GLY A 64 -4.57 -22.91 -3.20
N PHE A 65 -3.31 -23.22 -2.91
CA PHE A 65 -2.68 -24.49 -3.32
C PHE A 65 -3.44 -25.70 -2.76
N LEU A 66 -3.72 -25.71 -1.45
CA LEU A 66 -4.48 -26.79 -0.82
C LEU A 66 -5.91 -26.87 -1.37
N GLY A 67 -6.53 -25.74 -1.69
CA GLY A 67 -7.83 -25.70 -2.36
C GLY A 67 -7.81 -26.39 -3.72
N VAL A 68 -6.76 -26.18 -4.53
CA VAL A 68 -6.58 -26.88 -5.82
C VAL A 68 -6.37 -28.38 -5.61
N VAL A 69 -5.51 -28.77 -4.68
CA VAL A 69 -5.28 -30.20 -4.36
C VAL A 69 -6.57 -30.86 -3.90
N ALA A 70 -7.31 -30.23 -2.98
CA ALA A 70 -8.59 -30.72 -2.49
C ALA A 70 -9.62 -30.83 -3.63
N PHE A 71 -9.69 -29.84 -4.52
CA PHE A 71 -10.59 -29.87 -5.67
C PHE A 71 -10.30 -31.04 -6.62
N ILE A 72 -9.02 -31.34 -6.89
CA ILE A 72 -8.63 -32.51 -7.70
C ILE A 72 -9.07 -33.81 -7.02
N LEU A 73 -8.79 -33.96 -5.72
CA LEU A 73 -9.20 -35.14 -4.96
C LEU A 73 -10.72 -35.30 -4.92
N LEU A 74 -11.47 -34.21 -4.73
CA LEU A 74 -12.94 -34.21 -4.78
C LEU A 74 -13.47 -34.56 -6.17
N SER A 75 -12.82 -34.12 -7.25
CA SER A 75 -13.17 -34.51 -8.63
C SER A 75 -13.08 -36.02 -8.82
N ILE A 76 -11.98 -36.61 -8.36
CA ILE A 76 -11.71 -38.04 -8.43
C ILE A 76 -12.70 -38.81 -7.56
N ALA A 77 -12.91 -38.36 -6.32
CA ALA A 77 -13.87 -38.97 -5.40
C ALA A 77 -15.30 -38.95 -5.95
N LEU A 78 -15.73 -37.84 -6.56
CA LEU A 78 -17.03 -37.71 -7.19
C LEU A 78 -17.19 -38.69 -8.36
N ALA A 79 -16.18 -38.80 -9.23
CA ALA A 79 -16.18 -39.77 -10.32
C ALA A 79 -16.29 -41.21 -9.79
N TYR A 80 -15.46 -41.58 -8.80
CA TYR A 80 -15.56 -42.91 -8.19
C TYR A 80 -16.87 -43.13 -7.43
N GLY A 81 -17.49 -42.08 -6.90
CA GLY A 81 -18.85 -42.14 -6.36
C GLY A 81 -19.87 -42.57 -7.41
N PHE A 82 -19.80 -42.02 -8.63
CA PHE A 82 -20.62 -42.49 -9.74
C PHE A 82 -20.29 -43.93 -10.16
N VAL A 83 -19.01 -44.31 -10.16
CA VAL A 83 -18.62 -45.70 -10.41
C VAL A 83 -19.23 -46.65 -9.38
N ALA A 84 -19.25 -46.26 -8.10
CA ALA A 84 -19.87 -47.05 -7.04
C ALA A 84 -21.40 -47.18 -7.20
N LEU A 85 -22.04 -46.26 -7.94
CA LEU A 85 -23.45 -46.35 -8.34
C LEU A 85 -23.67 -47.23 -9.59
N GLY A 86 -22.62 -47.87 -10.10
CA GLY A 86 -22.68 -48.79 -11.24
C GLY A 86 -22.36 -48.17 -12.59
N LEU A 87 -21.94 -46.89 -12.66
CA LEU A 87 -21.49 -46.29 -13.91
C LEU A 87 -20.13 -46.86 -14.34
N HIS A 88 -19.96 -47.07 -15.64
CA HIS A 88 -18.64 -47.36 -16.21
C HIS A 88 -17.66 -46.21 -15.89
N PRO A 89 -16.40 -46.48 -15.48
CA PRO A 89 -15.44 -45.45 -15.09
C PRO A 89 -15.32 -44.31 -16.11
N GLY A 90 -15.17 -44.62 -17.40
CA GLY A 90 -15.08 -43.58 -18.43
C GLY A 90 -16.30 -42.64 -18.46
N LEU A 91 -17.52 -43.17 -18.24
CA LEU A 91 -18.74 -42.36 -18.23
C LEU A 91 -18.86 -41.52 -16.96
N ALA A 92 -18.43 -42.06 -15.81
CA ALA A 92 -18.40 -41.31 -14.56
C ALA A 92 -17.51 -40.05 -14.66
N PHE A 93 -16.29 -40.20 -15.19
CA PHE A 93 -15.41 -39.05 -15.41
C PHE A 93 -15.95 -38.09 -16.48
N LEU A 94 -16.62 -38.60 -17.51
CA LEU A 94 -17.28 -37.76 -18.52
C LEU A 94 -18.40 -36.90 -17.90
N VAL A 95 -19.23 -37.47 -17.02
CA VAL A 95 -20.27 -36.73 -16.30
C VAL A 95 -19.66 -35.61 -15.47
N VAL A 96 -18.61 -35.89 -14.69
CA VAL A 96 -17.91 -34.87 -13.89
C VAL A 96 -17.32 -33.77 -14.78
N ALA A 97 -16.75 -34.13 -15.93
CA ALA A 97 -16.23 -33.15 -16.89
C ALA A 97 -17.33 -32.24 -17.46
N VAL A 98 -18.48 -32.81 -17.84
CA VAL A 98 -19.64 -32.04 -18.32
C VAL A 98 -20.17 -31.11 -17.23
N LEU A 99 -20.24 -31.56 -15.97
CA LEU A 99 -20.62 -30.71 -14.84
C LEU A 99 -19.69 -29.49 -14.72
N TYR A 100 -18.37 -29.69 -14.86
CA TYR A 100 -17.41 -28.58 -14.84
C TYR A 100 -17.53 -27.65 -16.04
N LEU A 101 -17.83 -28.17 -17.23
CA LEU A 101 -18.09 -27.32 -18.40
C LEU A 101 -19.33 -26.45 -18.22
N ILE A 102 -20.39 -26.97 -17.60
CA ILE A 102 -21.59 -26.19 -17.27
C ILE A 102 -21.24 -25.07 -16.29
N VAL A 103 -20.55 -25.39 -15.19
CA VAL A 103 -20.11 -24.40 -14.19
C VAL A 103 -19.21 -23.35 -14.84
N ALA A 104 -18.21 -23.76 -15.63
CA ALA A 104 -17.31 -22.86 -16.34
C ALA A 104 -18.07 -21.95 -17.33
N GLY A 105 -19.04 -22.49 -18.07
CA GLY A 105 -19.90 -21.71 -18.95
C GLY A 105 -20.68 -20.63 -18.20
N VAL A 106 -21.29 -20.98 -17.06
CA VAL A 106 -22.00 -20.02 -16.20
C VAL A 106 -21.06 -18.94 -15.68
N LEU A 107 -19.90 -19.32 -15.13
CA LEU A 107 -18.91 -18.37 -14.63
C LEU A 107 -18.38 -17.45 -15.74
N ALA A 108 -18.15 -17.98 -16.95
CA ALA A 108 -17.71 -17.18 -18.10
C ALA A 108 -18.78 -16.16 -18.51
N MET A 109 -20.06 -16.54 -18.52
CA MET A 109 -21.16 -15.62 -18.80
C MET A 109 -21.28 -14.52 -17.74
N VAL A 110 -21.23 -14.89 -16.44
CA VAL A 110 -21.28 -13.94 -15.33
C VAL A 110 -20.07 -13.01 -15.35
N GLY A 111 -18.87 -13.56 -15.54
CA GLY A 111 -17.62 -12.82 -15.63
C GLY A 111 -17.63 -11.84 -16.81
N LYS A 112 -18.08 -12.28 -17.99
CA LYS A 112 -18.27 -11.40 -19.15
C LYS A 112 -19.22 -10.25 -18.81
N LYS A 113 -20.36 -10.53 -18.19
CA LYS A 113 -21.33 -9.49 -17.80
C LYS A 113 -20.76 -8.53 -16.75
N ALA A 114 -19.94 -9.01 -15.81
CA ALA A 114 -19.28 -8.18 -14.81
C ALA A 114 -18.24 -7.25 -15.46
N VAL A 115 -17.37 -7.79 -16.31
CA VAL A 115 -16.34 -7.02 -17.02
C VAL A 115 -16.95 -6.01 -17.97
N SER A 116 -18.00 -6.38 -18.72
CA SER A 116 -18.69 -5.46 -19.63
C SER A 116 -19.37 -4.28 -18.93
N LYS A 117 -19.58 -4.33 -17.62
CA LYS A 117 -20.10 -3.21 -16.83
C LYS A 117 -19.00 -2.27 -16.31
N VAL A 118 -17.74 -2.67 -16.37
CA VAL A 118 -16.62 -1.82 -15.95
C VAL A 118 -16.26 -0.89 -17.11
N GLY A 119 -16.79 0.33 -17.06
CA GLY A 119 -16.38 1.41 -17.96
C GLY A 119 -14.97 1.92 -17.62
N PRO A 120 -14.30 2.63 -18.55
CA PRO A 120 -13.03 3.27 -18.26
C PRO A 120 -13.18 4.26 -17.08
N PRO A 121 -12.14 4.45 -16.25
CA PRO A 121 -12.21 5.35 -15.10
C PRO A 121 -12.20 6.83 -15.55
N GLU A 122 -13.35 7.33 -15.98
CA GLU A 122 -13.50 8.66 -16.60
C GLU A 122 -12.99 9.79 -15.71
N ARG A 123 -13.27 9.73 -14.40
CA ARG A 123 -12.77 10.70 -13.41
C ARG A 123 -11.25 10.77 -13.43
N THR A 124 -10.59 9.61 -13.33
CA THR A 124 -9.13 9.50 -13.32
C THR A 124 -8.51 9.96 -14.63
N ILE A 125 -9.13 9.58 -15.77
CA ILE A 125 -8.69 10.02 -17.09
C ILE A 125 -8.81 11.55 -17.22
N ARG A 126 -9.91 12.12 -16.74
CA ARG A 126 -10.15 13.57 -16.75
C ARG A 126 -9.15 14.30 -15.89
N THR A 127 -8.95 13.90 -14.63
CA THR A 127 -8.00 14.56 -13.73
C THR A 127 -6.57 14.49 -14.27
N SER A 128 -6.15 13.35 -14.81
CA SER A 128 -4.82 13.23 -15.42
C SER A 128 -4.65 14.13 -16.65
N LYS A 129 -5.69 14.30 -17.47
CA LYS A 129 -5.68 15.23 -18.61
C LYS A 129 -5.62 16.69 -18.15
N GLU A 130 -6.37 17.05 -17.11
CA GLU A 130 -6.34 18.39 -16.52
C GLU A 130 -4.95 18.69 -15.95
N THR A 131 -4.37 17.79 -15.16
CA THR A 131 -2.99 17.93 -14.64
C THR A 131 -1.96 18.06 -15.76
N ALA A 132 -2.08 17.25 -16.82
CA ALA A 132 -1.19 17.35 -17.97
C ALA A 132 -1.36 18.69 -18.73
N ALA A 133 -2.58 19.20 -18.84
CA ALA A 133 -2.86 20.51 -19.45
C ALA A 133 -2.28 21.66 -18.62
N PHE A 134 -2.41 21.62 -17.29
CA PHE A 134 -1.80 22.60 -16.38
C PHE A 134 -0.27 22.64 -16.50
N LEU A 135 0.37 21.48 -16.67
CA LEU A 135 1.83 21.40 -16.87
C LEU A 135 2.28 21.84 -18.27
N LYS A 136 1.42 21.73 -19.29
CA LYS A 136 1.72 22.12 -20.68
C LYS A 136 1.54 23.62 -20.94
N SER A 137 0.73 24.30 -20.14
CA SER A 137 0.54 25.76 -20.24
C SER A 137 0.83 26.49 -18.92
N PRO A 138 2.09 26.57 -18.45
CA PRO A 138 2.44 27.24 -17.19
C PRO A 138 2.38 28.79 -17.19
N ARG A 139 1.56 29.45 -18.01
CA ARG A 139 1.55 30.94 -18.03
C ARG A 139 0.17 31.56 -18.29
N SER A 140 -0.04 32.67 -17.57
CA SER A 140 -1.22 33.55 -17.41
C SER A 140 -2.22 32.95 -16.42
N ASP A 141 -2.08 33.14 -15.11
CA ASP A 141 -2.42 34.40 -14.43
C ASP A 141 -1.52 34.68 -13.23
N ALA A 142 -0.56 35.60 -13.39
CA ALA A 142 0.02 36.28 -12.23
C ALA A 142 -0.93 37.43 -11.88
N PRO A 143 -1.42 37.57 -10.63
CA PRO A 143 -2.19 38.73 -10.23
C PRO A 143 -1.33 39.98 -10.45
N THR A 144 -1.85 40.94 -11.20
CA THR A 144 -1.18 42.24 -11.36
C THR A 144 -1.18 42.92 -10.00
N PRO A 145 -0.01 43.29 -9.43
CA PRO A 145 0.03 44.02 -8.18
C PRO A 145 -0.54 45.40 -8.43
N THR A 146 -1.73 45.66 -7.88
CA THR A 146 -2.29 47.01 -7.77
C THR A 146 -1.38 47.79 -6.82
N ARG A 147 -0.69 48.79 -7.40
CA ARG A 147 0.10 49.80 -6.69
C ARG A 147 -0.73 50.55 -5.65
#